data_AF-A0A2P5LMX2-F1
#
_entry.id   AF-A0A2P5LMX2-F1
#
_cell.length_a   1.000
_cell.length_b   1.000
_cell.length_c   1.000
_cell.angle_alpha   90.00
_cell.angle_beta   90.00
_cell.angle_gamma   90.00
#
_symmetry.space_group_name_H-M   'P 1'
#
loop_
_entity.id
_entity.type
_entity.pdbx_description
1 polymer ?
#
loop_
_entity_poly.entity_id
_entity_poly.type
_entity_poly.pdbx_seq_one_letter_code
_entity_poly.pdbx_strand_id
1 'polypeptide(L)'
;PANDWCHFSVRLPRRRAHKLVKGADAPFEDEKFAYLVAARSAGTPPWARVIAPPRVSKAGITLRLCADKAFEETFIPKRDKARYEKIRKKDWGDPLRALAEEI
;
A
#
# COMPACT_ATOMS: atom_id res chain seq x y z
N PRO A 1 3.74 6.64 -10.82
CA PRO A 1 4.45 7.93 -10.95
C PRO A 1 5.97 7.70 -10.85
N ALA A 2 6.78 8.46 -11.58
CA ALA A 2 8.24 8.31 -11.56
C ALA A 2 8.90 8.69 -10.21
N ASN A 3 8.13 9.26 -9.27
CA ASN A 3 8.49 9.53 -7.88
C ASN A 3 7.39 9.00 -6.94
N ASP A 4 7.40 7.70 -6.63
CA ASP A 4 6.65 7.20 -5.46
C ASP A 4 7.51 7.31 -4.21
N TRP A 5 6.86 7.29 -3.05
CA TRP A 5 7.49 7.35 -1.74
C TRP A 5 6.79 6.38 -0.79
N CYS A 6 7.38 6.09 0.37
CA CYS A 6 6.73 5.22 1.35
C CYS A 6 5.57 5.96 2.02
N HIS A 7 4.34 5.62 1.64
CA HIS A 7 3.15 6.30 2.11
C HIS A 7 1.99 5.34 2.37
N PHE A 8 1.04 5.83 3.16
CA PHE A 8 -0.30 5.30 3.32
C PHE A 8 -1.27 6.13 2.46
N SER A 9 -2.54 5.75 2.45
CA SER A 9 -3.59 6.53 1.82
C SER A 9 -4.83 6.51 2.71
N VAL A 10 -5.51 7.65 2.82
CA VAL A 10 -6.80 7.74 3.49
C VAL A 10 -7.78 8.52 2.63
N ARG A 11 -9.02 8.04 2.58
CA ARG A 11 -10.09 8.72 1.88
C ARG A 11 -10.72 9.77 2.78
N LEU A 12 -10.61 11.03 2.39
CA LEU A 12 -11.15 12.18 3.11
C LEU A 12 -12.30 12.82 2.32
N PRO A 13 -13.34 13.34 2.99
CA PRO A 13 -14.41 14.07 2.31
C PRO A 13 -13.89 15.38 1.73
N ARG A 14 -14.18 15.66 0.45
CA ARG A 14 -13.88 16.95 -0.15
C ARG A 14 -14.83 18.01 0.36
N ARG A 15 -14.27 19.11 0.84
CA ARG A 15 -15.03 20.33 1.13
C ARG A 15 -15.59 20.92 -0.16
N ARG A 16 -16.73 21.61 -0.08
CA ARG A 16 -17.35 22.31 -1.23
C ARG A 16 -16.37 23.25 -1.93
N ALA A 17 -15.55 23.97 -1.16
CA ALA A 17 -14.51 24.84 -1.71
C ALA A 17 -13.47 24.07 -2.55
N HIS A 18 -13.02 22.88 -2.11
CA HIS A 18 -12.10 22.05 -2.90
C HIS A 18 -12.72 21.59 -4.20
N LYS A 19 -14.01 21.21 -4.21
CA LYS A 19 -14.71 20.83 -5.44
C LYS A 19 -14.77 21.99 -6.45
N LEU A 20 -15.09 23.18 -5.97
CA LEU A 20 -15.18 24.39 -6.80
C LEU A 20 -13.83 24.79 -7.39
N VAL A 21 -12.77 24.81 -6.58
CA VAL A 21 -11.43 25.22 -7.02
C VAL A 21 -10.78 24.18 -7.94
N LYS A 22 -10.95 22.88 -7.63
CA LYS A 22 -10.31 21.79 -8.39
C LYS A 22 -11.16 21.27 -9.56
N GLY A 23 -12.37 21.81 -9.77
CA GLY A 23 -13.31 21.35 -10.80
C GLY A 23 -13.63 19.86 -10.70
N ALA A 24 -13.81 19.35 -9.49
CA ALA A 24 -13.79 17.91 -9.23
C ALA A 24 -15.08 17.41 -8.57
N ASP A 25 -15.74 16.43 -9.22
CA ASP A 25 -17.08 15.97 -8.82
C ASP A 25 -17.08 14.98 -7.65
N ALA A 26 -16.04 14.14 -7.57
CA ALA A 26 -15.95 13.10 -6.54
C ALA A 26 -16.06 13.71 -5.13
N PRO A 27 -16.89 13.14 -4.23
CA PRO A 27 -17.10 13.67 -2.88
C PRO A 27 -15.93 13.45 -1.94
N PHE A 28 -14.85 12.82 -2.41
CA PHE A 28 -13.68 12.49 -1.61
C PHE A 28 -12.37 12.77 -2.36
N GLU A 29 -11.29 12.85 -1.61
CA GLU A 29 -9.91 12.78 -2.10
C GLU A 29 -9.16 11.69 -1.34
N ASP A 30 -8.30 10.96 -2.04
CA ASP A 30 -7.40 9.99 -1.43
C ASP A 30 -6.09 10.73 -1.08
N GLU A 31 -5.90 11.03 0.20
CA GLU A 31 -4.77 11.78 0.72
C GLU A 31 -3.64 10.81 1.08
N LYS A 32 -2.48 10.98 0.43
CA LYS A 32 -1.27 10.22 0.76
C LYS A 32 -0.56 10.86 1.95
N PHE A 33 -0.15 10.06 2.93
CA PHE A 33 0.57 10.54 4.11
C PHE A 33 1.65 9.56 4.53
N ALA A 34 2.63 10.03 5.29
CA ALA A 34 3.54 9.18 6.06
C ALA A 34 3.56 9.63 7.52
N TYR A 35 3.98 8.73 8.39
CA TYR A 35 4.15 8.99 9.81
C TYR A 35 5.41 8.30 10.31
N LEU A 36 5.96 8.81 11.41
CA LEU A 36 7.03 8.17 12.17
C LEU A 36 6.49 7.80 13.56
N VAL A 37 6.79 6.60 14.02
CA VAL A 37 6.55 6.17 15.41
C VAL A 37 7.89 5.95 16.07
N ALA A 38 8.11 6.63 17.20
CA ALA A 38 9.33 6.52 18.00
C ALA A 38 8.97 6.02 19.40
N ALA A 39 9.79 5.10 19.93
CA ALA A 39 9.65 4.53 21.27
C ALA A 39 11.04 4.33 21.89
N ARG A 40 11.12 4.25 23.23
CA ARG A 40 12.38 4.00 23.94
C ARG A 40 12.88 2.57 23.77
N SER A 41 11.96 1.60 23.69
CA SER A 41 12.27 0.20 23.41
C SER A 41 12.19 -0.06 21.91
N ALA A 42 13.03 -0.97 21.43
CA ALA A 42 12.99 -1.40 20.03
C ALA A 42 11.65 -2.10 19.73
N GLY A 43 11.00 -1.69 18.63
CA GLY A 43 9.87 -2.39 18.05
C GLY A 43 10.32 -3.34 16.93
N THR A 44 9.38 -4.16 16.43
CA THR A 44 9.61 -5.02 15.26
C THR A 44 8.89 -4.42 14.05
N PRO A 45 9.56 -3.56 13.25
CA PRO A 45 8.97 -3.00 12.05
C PRO A 45 8.67 -4.12 11.04
N PRO A 46 7.68 -3.92 10.16
CA PRO A 46 7.49 -4.83 9.04
C PRO A 46 8.67 -4.76 8.06
N TRP A 47 8.88 -5.83 7.32
CA TRP A 47 9.88 -5.89 6.25
C TRP A 47 9.49 -5.00 5.07
N ALA A 48 8.20 -4.97 4.74
CA ALA A 48 7.67 -4.15 3.67
C ALA A 48 6.27 -3.64 3.99
N ARG A 49 5.85 -2.60 3.27
CA ARG A 49 4.47 -2.10 3.27
C ARG A 49 3.92 -2.05 1.86
N VAL A 50 2.65 -2.39 1.72
CA VAL A 50 1.91 -2.22 0.47
C VAL A 50 1.65 -0.73 0.24
N ILE A 51 2.12 -0.18 -0.88
CA ILE A 51 2.04 1.27 -1.19
C ILE A 51 1.08 1.59 -2.34
N ALA A 52 0.28 0.63 -2.79
CA ALA A 52 -0.80 0.84 -3.75
C ALA A 52 -1.86 -0.23 -3.58
N PRO A 53 -3.11 -0.02 -4.03
CA PRO A 53 -4.12 -1.08 -4.01
C PRO A 53 -3.61 -2.32 -4.74
N PRO A 54 -3.65 -3.52 -4.12
CA PRO A 54 -3.24 -4.75 -4.77
C PRO A 54 -3.97 -4.97 -6.10
N ARG A 55 -3.21 -5.26 -7.16
CA ARG A 55 -3.80 -5.51 -8.48
C ARG A 55 -4.10 -6.99 -8.63
N VAL A 56 -5.39 -7.34 -8.53
CA VAL A 56 -5.87 -8.73 -8.60
C VAL A 56 -6.23 -9.08 -10.04
N SER A 57 -5.79 -10.25 -10.51
CA SER A 57 -6.12 -10.82 -11.82
C SER A 57 -6.47 -12.31 -11.71
N LYS A 58 -6.89 -12.93 -12.81
CA LYS A 58 -7.09 -14.40 -12.85
C LYS A 58 -5.78 -15.16 -12.58
N ALA A 59 -4.64 -14.60 -12.96
CA ALA A 59 -3.32 -15.24 -12.84
C ALA A 59 -2.74 -15.13 -11.43
N GLY A 60 -3.08 -14.09 -10.66
CA GLY A 60 -2.46 -13.80 -9.37
C GLY A 60 -2.67 -12.36 -8.92
N ILE A 61 -1.89 -11.94 -7.91
CA ILE A 61 -1.92 -10.61 -7.32
C ILE A 61 -0.56 -9.93 -7.54
N THR A 62 -0.57 -8.72 -8.08
CA THR A 62 0.61 -7.86 -8.12
C THR A 62 0.56 -6.86 -6.98
N LEU A 63 1.63 -6.79 -6.20
CA LEU A 63 1.82 -5.82 -5.11
C LEU A 63 2.91 -4.82 -5.49
N ARG A 64 2.69 -3.55 -5.12
CA ARG A 64 3.75 -2.54 -5.07
C ARG A 64 4.12 -2.31 -3.62
N LEU A 65 5.41 -2.44 -3.32
CA LEU A 65 5.94 -2.46 -1.96
C LEU A 65 6.93 -1.32 -1.76
N CYS A 66 6.92 -0.71 -0.58
CA CYS A 66 8.08 -0.05 -0.01
C CYS A 66 8.75 -1.06 0.92
N ALA A 67 9.96 -1.51 0.57
CA ALA A 67 10.74 -2.51 1.29
C ALA A 67 12.15 -1.98 1.51
N ASP A 68 12.63 -1.98 2.75
CA ASP A 68 13.92 -1.37 3.14
C ASP A 68 14.19 0.00 2.46
N LYS A 69 15.05 0.03 1.43
CA LYS A 69 15.45 1.23 0.67
C LYS A 69 14.93 1.27 -0.76
N ALA A 70 14.07 0.32 -1.15
CA ALA A 70 13.63 0.15 -2.53
C ALA A 70 12.11 0.11 -2.66
N PHE A 71 11.65 0.49 -3.85
CA PHE A 71 10.29 0.24 -4.30
C PHE A 71 10.30 -1.00 -5.18
N GLU A 72 9.56 -2.01 -4.77
CA GLU A 72 9.54 -3.29 -5.45
C GLU A 72 8.14 -3.59 -5.96
N GLU A 73 8.08 -4.27 -7.10
CA GLU A 73 6.86 -4.88 -7.58
C GLU A 73 7.02 -6.40 -7.53
N THR A 74 6.12 -7.07 -6.81
CA THR A 74 6.11 -8.54 -6.69
C THR A 74 4.80 -9.12 -7.18
N PHE A 75 4.86 -10.31 -7.76
CA PHE A 75 3.69 -11.01 -8.28
C PHE A 75 3.53 -12.36 -7.58
N ILE A 76 2.36 -12.53 -6.97
CA ILE A 76 1.98 -13.75 -6.25
C ILE A 76 1.02 -14.56 -7.14
N PRO A 77 1.47 -15.67 -7.75
CA PRO A 77 0.65 -16.43 -8.66
C PRO A 77 -0.43 -17.20 -7.91
N LYS A 78 -1.63 -17.26 -8.49
CA LYS A 78 -2.80 -17.93 -7.88
C LYS A 78 -2.59 -19.43 -7.61
N ARG A 79 -1.67 -20.06 -8.34
CA ARG A 79 -1.30 -21.48 -8.13
C ARG A 79 -0.63 -21.72 -6.77
N ASP A 80 0.04 -20.72 -6.21
CA ASP A 80 0.55 -20.77 -4.84
C ASP A 80 -0.55 -20.37 -3.87
N LYS A 81 -1.44 -21.32 -3.58
CA LYS A 81 -2.63 -21.08 -2.75
C LYS A 81 -2.27 -20.55 -1.37
N ALA A 82 -1.18 -21.03 -0.76
CA ALA A 82 -0.81 -20.67 0.60
C ALA A 82 -0.38 -19.20 0.70
N ARG A 83 0.45 -18.73 -0.25
CA ARG A 83 0.85 -17.32 -0.33
C ARG A 83 -0.30 -16.43 -0.78
N TYR A 84 -1.03 -16.85 -1.83
CA TYR A 84 -2.16 -16.10 -2.36
C TYR A 84 -3.22 -15.79 -1.30
N GLU A 85 -3.59 -16.76 -0.46
CA GLU A 85 -4.60 -16.56 0.59
C GLU A 85 -4.17 -15.57 1.68
N LYS A 86 -2.88 -15.49 1.98
CA LYS A 86 -2.32 -14.50 2.93
C LYS A 86 -2.35 -13.09 2.34
N ILE A 87 -2.06 -12.98 1.04
CA ILE A 87 -1.90 -11.71 0.35
C ILE A 87 -3.22 -11.12 -0.15
N ARG A 88 -4.19 -11.95 -0.56
CA ARG A 88 -5.48 -11.45 -1.06
C ARG A 88 -6.28 -10.61 -0.07
N LYS A 89 -5.96 -10.72 1.23
CA LYS A 89 -6.59 -9.96 2.31
C LYS A 89 -5.86 -8.67 2.65
N LYS A 90 -4.72 -8.41 2.01
CA LYS A 90 -3.92 -7.21 2.25
C LYS A 90 -4.50 -6.05 1.46
N ASP A 91 -4.38 -4.85 2.02
CA ASP A 91 -4.77 -3.60 1.38
C ASP A 91 -3.62 -2.57 1.45
N TRP A 92 -3.81 -1.41 0.82
CA TRP A 92 -2.87 -0.31 0.84
C TRP A 92 -2.55 0.14 2.28
N GLY A 93 -1.27 0.10 2.64
CA GLY A 93 -0.74 0.43 3.96
C GLY A 93 -0.43 -0.79 4.81
N ASP A 94 -0.94 -1.97 4.44
CA ASP A 94 -0.75 -3.16 5.25
C ASP A 94 0.72 -3.59 5.33
N PRO A 95 1.14 -4.09 6.50
CA PRO A 95 2.48 -4.62 6.70
C PRO A 95 2.61 -6.02 6.11
N LEU A 96 3.79 -6.28 5.53
CA LEU A 96 4.28 -7.62 5.24
C LEU A 96 5.47 -7.92 6.17
N ARG A 97 5.38 -9.03 6.89
CA ARG A 97 6.36 -9.44 7.93
C ARG A 97 7.29 -10.57 7.47
N ALA A 98 7.27 -10.90 6.18
CA ALA A 98 8.20 -11.81 5.52
C ALA A 98 8.95 -11.05 4.42
N LEU A 99 10.10 -11.58 4.00
CA LEU A 99 10.88 -11.03 2.88
C LEU A 99 10.08 -11.05 1.58
N ALA A 100 10.33 -10.12 0.65
CA ALA A 100 9.63 -10.04 -0.65
C ALA A 100 9.63 -11.36 -1.44
N GLU A 101 10.68 -12.16 -1.26
CA GLU A 101 10.88 -13.49 -1.88
C GLU A 101 10.09 -14.61 -1.17
N GLU A 102 9.73 -14.40 0.10
CA GLU A 102 8.98 -15.32 0.97
C GLU A 102 7.50 -14.95 1.12
N ILE A 103 7.15 -13.74 0.68
CA ILE A 103 5.77 -13.24 0.51
C ILE A 103 5.04 -14.07 -0.55
#